data_AF-A0A511ANG1-F1
#
_entry.id   AF-A0A511ANG1-F1
#
_cell.length_a   1.000
_cell.length_b   1.000
_cell.length_c   1.000
_cell.angle_alpha   90.00
_cell.angle_beta   90.00
_cell.angle_gamma   90.00
#
_symmetry.space_group_name_H-M   'P 1'
#
loop_
_entity.id
_entity.type
_entity.pdbx_description
1 polymer ?
#
loop_
_entity_poly.entity_id
_entity_poly.type
_entity_poly.pdbx_seq_one_letter_code
_entity_poly.pdbx_strand_id
1 'polypeptide(L)'
;MIPTDLAGIEQAVATGALPGWDRVEELVVEAHRRHSADDSGAVADYIPLLGAADPSLFGLAVVDASGGVHDAGDALHEFSIQSISKMFVYALAIQAHGHARVRDIVGVNNTGLAFNSVMALELNGGHPMNPMVNAGAIATTALMTGADADEKWERIRDGLSAFAGRELPFDDEVYHSEMKTNERNRALGRLLSSYGRLTGDSDEIVDVYTRQCALNVTAHDLAVMGATLADGGVNPVTGERVVSADVCRDTLAVVAASGLYERSGEWLFEIGLPAKSGVSGGIVAVSPGKGAAGAFSPRLDSAGNSVRAQLAIGHLSRSLGLNLFASAPQARDAREGR
;
A
#
# COMPACT_ATOMS: atom_id res chain seq x y z
N MET A 1 9.66 19.67 13.83
CA MET A 1 10.38 18.85 12.83
C MET A 1 11.73 18.47 13.41
N ILE A 2 12.17 17.23 13.21
CA ILE A 2 13.58 16.88 13.44
C ILE A 2 14.41 17.65 12.40
N PRO A 3 15.49 18.36 12.77
CA PRO A 3 16.37 19.01 11.82
C PRO A 3 16.95 17.97 10.84
N THR A 4 16.84 18.21 9.53
CA THR A 4 17.39 17.33 8.49
C THR A 4 18.12 18.21 7.46
N ASP A 5 19.44 18.09 7.38
CA ASP A 5 20.26 18.69 6.32
C ASP A 5 20.75 17.56 5.39
N LEU A 6 19.91 17.24 4.41
CA LEU A 6 20.11 16.13 3.46
C LEU A 6 20.19 16.62 2.01
N ALA A 7 20.26 17.94 1.79
CA ALA A 7 20.32 18.50 0.45
C ALA A 7 21.64 18.12 -0.24
N GLY A 8 21.55 17.57 -1.45
CA GLY A 8 22.73 17.15 -2.23
C GLY A 8 23.38 15.84 -1.77
N ILE A 9 22.79 15.13 -0.80
CA ILE A 9 23.23 13.77 -0.41
C ILE A 9 22.40 12.75 -1.21
N GLU A 10 23.05 12.00 -2.10
CA GLU A 10 22.39 10.95 -2.86
C GLU A 10 22.02 9.75 -1.97
N GLN A 11 20.83 9.19 -2.23
CA GLN A 11 20.36 7.99 -1.57
C GLN A 11 21.08 6.75 -2.12
N ALA A 12 21.86 6.07 -1.29
CA ALA A 12 22.40 4.75 -1.60
C ALA A 12 21.42 3.64 -1.17
N VAL A 13 21.37 2.54 -1.95
CA VAL A 13 20.58 1.33 -1.66
C VAL A 13 21.54 0.17 -1.40
N ALA A 14 21.38 -0.53 -0.28
CA ALA A 14 22.20 -1.68 0.09
C ALA A 14 21.28 -2.81 0.56
N THR A 15 20.59 -3.46 -0.38
CA THR A 15 19.80 -4.67 -0.11
C THR A 15 20.21 -5.75 -1.12
N GLY A 16 20.33 -6.99 -0.65
CA GLY A 16 20.77 -8.11 -1.49
C GLY A 16 19.67 -8.63 -2.41
N ALA A 17 19.99 -9.51 -3.36
CA ALA A 17 19.00 -10.18 -4.22
C ALA A 17 18.17 -11.22 -3.45
N LEU A 18 17.00 -11.58 -4.00
CA LEU A 18 16.29 -12.80 -3.61
C LEU A 18 17.16 -14.05 -3.92
N PRO A 19 16.88 -15.21 -3.29
CA PRO A 19 17.51 -16.46 -3.70
C PRO A 19 17.14 -16.80 -5.16
N GLY A 20 17.77 -17.83 -5.74
CA GLY A 20 17.47 -18.23 -7.12
C GLY A 20 16.00 -18.58 -7.35
N TRP A 21 15.53 -18.43 -8.60
CA TRP A 21 14.13 -18.56 -9.01
C TRP A 21 13.42 -19.79 -8.41
N ASP A 22 14.00 -20.98 -8.55
CA ASP A 22 13.41 -22.24 -8.04
C ASP A 22 13.14 -22.19 -6.54
N ARG A 23 14.01 -21.53 -5.78
CA ARG A 23 13.88 -21.43 -4.33
C ARG A 23 12.80 -20.43 -3.93
N VAL A 24 12.64 -19.34 -4.68
CA VAL A 24 11.56 -18.37 -4.45
C VAL A 24 10.22 -19.04 -4.75
N GLU A 25 10.11 -19.73 -5.89
CA GLU A 25 8.92 -20.47 -6.30
C GLU A 25 8.49 -21.50 -5.24
N GLU A 26 9.42 -22.33 -4.78
CA GLU A 26 9.17 -23.33 -3.73
C GLU A 26 8.62 -22.68 -2.45
N LEU A 27 9.20 -21.55 -2.02
CA LEU A 27 8.81 -20.87 -0.80
C LEU A 27 7.45 -20.17 -0.91
N VAL A 28 7.10 -19.64 -2.08
CA VAL A 28 5.78 -19.05 -2.34
C VAL A 28 4.69 -20.13 -2.29
N VAL A 29 4.90 -21.25 -2.98
CA VAL A 29 3.98 -22.39 -2.96
C VAL A 29 3.83 -22.97 -1.55
N GLU A 30 4.94 -23.11 -0.81
CA GLU A 30 4.92 -23.63 0.56
C GLU A 30 4.20 -22.66 1.52
N ALA A 31 4.40 -21.36 1.39
CA ALA A 31 3.71 -20.36 2.20
C ALA A 31 2.20 -20.38 1.96
N HIS A 32 1.77 -20.45 0.69
CA HIS A 32 0.35 -20.59 0.34
C HIS A 32 -0.23 -21.89 0.92
N ARG A 33 0.40 -23.04 0.63
CA ARG A 33 -0.07 -24.35 1.09
C ARG A 33 -0.19 -24.44 2.61
N ARG A 34 0.76 -23.86 3.35
CA ARG A 34 0.78 -23.89 4.82
C ARG A 34 -0.41 -23.17 5.46
N HIS A 35 -0.90 -22.11 4.83
CA HIS A 35 -1.93 -21.24 5.40
C HIS A 35 -3.29 -21.35 4.70
N SER A 36 -3.41 -22.17 3.65
CA SER A 36 -4.63 -22.31 2.85
C SER A 36 -5.85 -22.78 3.66
N ALA A 37 -5.63 -23.65 4.64
CA ALA A 37 -6.69 -24.23 5.49
C ALA A 37 -7.10 -23.36 6.68
N ASP A 38 -6.45 -22.21 6.90
CA ASP A 38 -6.83 -21.29 7.97
C ASP A 38 -8.12 -20.56 7.59
N ASP A 39 -9.18 -20.77 8.39
CA ASP A 39 -10.49 -20.16 8.20
C ASP A 39 -10.81 -19.11 9.27
N SER A 40 -9.82 -18.61 9.99
CA SER A 40 -10.06 -17.55 10.99
C SER A 40 -10.40 -16.20 10.35
N GLY A 41 -10.98 -15.30 11.16
CA GLY A 41 -11.47 -14.00 10.70
C GLY A 41 -12.89 -14.04 10.10
N ALA A 42 -13.32 -12.92 9.55
CA ALA A 42 -14.65 -12.74 8.95
C ALA A 42 -14.59 -11.90 7.68
N VAL A 43 -15.47 -12.17 6.72
CA VAL A 43 -15.61 -11.33 5.51
C VAL A 43 -16.21 -9.98 5.90
N ALA A 44 -15.70 -8.89 5.32
CA ALA A 44 -16.26 -7.56 5.54
C ALA A 44 -17.69 -7.46 5.01
N ASP A 45 -18.66 -7.17 5.88
CA ASP A 45 -20.09 -7.16 5.56
C ASP A 45 -20.71 -5.75 5.51
N TYR A 46 -19.98 -4.72 5.98
CA TYR A 46 -20.48 -3.34 6.02
C TYR A 46 -20.54 -2.67 4.64
N ILE A 47 -19.79 -3.19 3.65
CA ILE A 47 -20.00 -2.90 2.22
C ILE A 47 -20.68 -4.14 1.63
N PRO A 48 -21.97 -4.08 1.26
CA PRO A 48 -22.74 -5.27 0.90
C PRO A 48 -22.10 -6.16 -0.18
N LEU A 49 -21.40 -5.54 -1.13
CA LEU A 49 -20.75 -6.25 -2.23
C LEU A 49 -19.51 -7.02 -1.78
N LEU A 50 -18.74 -6.47 -0.83
CA LEU A 50 -17.60 -7.18 -0.23
C LEU A 50 -18.08 -8.37 0.63
N GLY A 51 -19.26 -8.26 1.23
CA GLY A 51 -19.89 -9.32 2.02
C GLY A 51 -20.24 -10.57 1.20
N ALA A 52 -20.29 -10.46 -0.13
CA ALA A 52 -20.55 -11.57 -1.04
C ALA A 52 -19.28 -12.31 -1.50
N ALA A 53 -18.08 -11.85 -1.08
CA ALA A 53 -16.83 -12.47 -1.48
C ALA A 53 -16.74 -13.93 -0.98
N ASP A 54 -16.26 -14.84 -1.84
CA ASP A 54 -16.05 -16.24 -1.47
C ASP A 54 -14.93 -16.32 -0.41
N PRO A 55 -15.25 -16.73 0.83
CA PRO A 55 -14.28 -16.74 1.92
C PRO A 55 -13.17 -17.78 1.75
N SER A 56 -13.26 -18.68 0.77
CA SER A 56 -12.25 -19.70 0.49
C SER A 56 -11.08 -19.19 -0.35
N LEU A 57 -11.29 -18.14 -1.15
CA LEU A 57 -10.30 -17.58 -2.08
C LEU A 57 -9.00 -17.16 -1.39
N PHE A 58 -7.88 -17.63 -1.91
CA PHE A 58 -6.56 -17.30 -1.40
C PHE A 58 -5.50 -17.22 -2.50
N GLY A 59 -5.06 -16.00 -2.79
CA GLY A 59 -3.98 -15.71 -3.73
C GLY A 59 -2.73 -15.18 -3.04
N LEU A 60 -1.57 -15.57 -3.55
CA LEU A 60 -0.27 -15.09 -3.08
C LEU A 60 0.67 -14.91 -4.29
N ALA A 61 1.38 -13.79 -4.33
CA ALA A 61 2.32 -13.46 -5.37
C ALA A 61 3.59 -12.83 -4.78
N VAL A 62 4.74 -13.10 -5.39
CA VAL A 62 6.01 -12.40 -5.16
C VAL A 62 6.56 -11.95 -6.50
N VAL A 63 6.92 -10.67 -6.60
CA VAL A 63 7.60 -10.11 -7.76
C VAL A 63 8.91 -9.50 -7.30
N ASP A 64 10.01 -9.94 -7.91
CA ASP A 64 11.33 -9.42 -7.63
C ASP A 64 11.59 -8.09 -8.37
N ALA A 65 12.57 -7.31 -7.90
CA ALA A 65 12.92 -6.03 -8.51
C ALA A 65 13.48 -6.17 -9.94
N SER A 66 13.92 -7.37 -10.34
CA SER A 66 14.38 -7.68 -11.70
C SER A 66 13.29 -8.24 -12.62
N GLY A 67 12.03 -8.36 -12.16
CA GLY A 67 10.89 -8.83 -12.95
C GLY A 67 10.56 -10.33 -12.84
N GLY A 68 11.23 -11.11 -11.99
CA GLY A 68 10.84 -12.49 -11.70
C GLY A 68 9.52 -12.54 -10.94
N VAL A 69 8.57 -13.33 -11.45
CA VAL A 69 7.20 -13.46 -10.93
C VAL A 69 6.99 -14.88 -10.40
N HIS A 70 6.34 -14.96 -9.23
CA HIS A 70 5.99 -16.21 -8.56
C HIS A 70 4.57 -16.11 -8.01
N ASP A 71 3.64 -16.90 -8.53
CA ASP A 71 2.22 -16.87 -8.18
C ASP A 71 1.77 -18.21 -7.58
N ALA A 72 0.91 -18.18 -6.57
CA ALA A 72 0.30 -19.36 -5.96
C ALA A 72 -1.18 -19.16 -5.63
N GLY A 73 -1.98 -20.20 -5.89
CA GLY A 73 -3.42 -20.21 -5.64
C GLY A 73 -4.18 -19.23 -6.53
N ASP A 74 -5.11 -18.48 -5.93
CA ASP A 74 -5.99 -17.53 -6.62
C ASP A 74 -5.31 -16.17 -6.86
N ALA A 75 -4.00 -16.17 -7.16
CA ALA A 75 -3.20 -14.95 -7.26
C ALA A 75 -3.68 -13.95 -8.32
N LEU A 76 -4.37 -14.45 -9.35
CA LEU A 76 -4.95 -13.70 -10.46
C LEU A 76 -6.45 -13.40 -10.29
N HIS A 77 -7.04 -13.73 -9.14
CA HIS A 77 -8.44 -13.36 -8.85
C HIS A 77 -8.53 -11.85 -8.66
N GLU A 78 -9.46 -11.21 -9.36
CA GLU A 78 -9.67 -9.77 -9.26
C GLU A 78 -10.52 -9.40 -8.05
N PHE A 79 -10.12 -8.35 -7.35
CA PHE A 79 -10.84 -7.74 -6.25
C PHE A 79 -10.56 -6.24 -6.22
N SER A 80 -11.45 -5.47 -5.60
CA SER A 80 -11.28 -4.03 -5.47
C SER A 80 -10.07 -3.67 -4.59
N ILE A 81 -9.23 -2.73 -5.05
CA ILE A 81 -7.97 -2.31 -4.42
C ILE A 81 -8.16 -1.64 -3.06
N GLN A 82 -9.31 -0.99 -2.85
CA GLN A 82 -9.67 -0.36 -1.59
C GLN A 82 -8.56 0.60 -1.09
N SER A 83 -8.33 0.62 0.22
CA SER A 83 -7.32 1.46 0.88
C SER A 83 -5.88 1.18 0.46
N ILE A 84 -5.60 0.12 -0.30
CA ILE A 84 -4.24 -0.16 -0.80
C ILE A 84 -3.80 0.94 -1.77
N SER A 85 -4.72 1.48 -2.55
CA SER A 85 -4.49 2.59 -3.49
C SER A 85 -3.83 3.82 -2.85
N LYS A 86 -4.07 4.08 -1.56
CA LYS A 86 -3.61 5.29 -0.83
C LYS A 86 -2.10 5.50 -0.93
N MET A 87 -1.31 4.43 -0.81
CA MET A 87 0.15 4.56 -0.84
C MET A 87 0.68 4.95 -2.22
N PHE A 88 0.05 4.46 -3.27
CA PHE A 88 0.45 4.76 -4.64
C PHE A 88 -0.01 6.16 -5.05
N VAL A 89 -1.22 6.58 -4.67
CA VAL A 89 -1.69 7.96 -4.89
C VAL A 89 -0.85 8.98 -4.11
N TYR A 90 -0.41 8.62 -2.90
CA TYR A 90 0.57 9.43 -2.15
C TYR A 90 1.91 9.56 -2.89
N ALA A 91 2.44 8.48 -3.46
CA ALA A 91 3.64 8.53 -4.28
C ALA A 91 3.48 9.48 -5.48
N LEU A 92 2.35 9.39 -6.20
CA LEU A 92 2.05 10.29 -7.33
C LEU A 92 1.96 11.76 -6.89
N ALA A 93 1.34 12.04 -5.74
CA ALA A 93 1.25 13.39 -5.19
C ALA A 93 2.64 13.96 -4.84
N ILE A 94 3.53 13.17 -4.22
CA ILE A 94 4.92 13.59 -3.95
C ILE A 94 5.65 13.82 -5.27
N GLN A 95 5.50 12.93 -6.25
CA GLN A 95 6.15 13.08 -7.55
C GLN A 95 5.77 14.39 -8.26
N ALA A 96 4.52 14.83 -8.11
CA ALA A 96 4.03 16.07 -8.71
C ALA A 96 4.42 17.34 -7.92
N HIS A 97 4.41 17.30 -6.59
CA HIS A 97 4.48 18.51 -5.75
C HIS A 97 5.73 18.61 -4.87
N GLY A 98 6.53 17.55 -4.82
CA GLY A 98 7.72 17.45 -3.98
C GLY A 98 7.42 17.12 -2.51
N HIS A 99 8.40 16.50 -1.86
CA HIS A 99 8.25 15.92 -0.51
C HIS A 99 7.81 16.94 0.55
N ALA A 100 8.38 18.15 0.53
CA ALA A 100 8.20 19.14 1.58
C ALA A 100 6.75 19.65 1.62
N ARG A 101 6.19 19.92 0.44
CA ARG A 101 4.82 20.41 0.28
C ARG A 101 3.80 19.36 0.67
N VAL A 102 3.95 18.13 0.17
CA VAL A 102 3.00 17.05 0.50
C VAL A 102 3.06 16.70 1.98
N ARG A 103 4.25 16.65 2.57
CA ARG A 103 4.41 16.43 4.03
C ARG A 103 3.72 17.50 4.86
N ASP A 104 3.79 18.77 4.46
CA ASP A 104 3.16 19.88 5.19
C ASP A 104 1.61 19.83 5.16
N ILE A 105 1.05 19.36 4.04
CA ILE A 105 -0.40 19.29 3.84
C ILE A 105 -0.99 18.02 4.46
N VAL A 106 -0.33 16.87 4.24
CA VAL A 106 -0.86 15.54 4.56
C VAL A 106 -0.25 14.95 5.84
N GLY A 107 1.02 15.22 6.11
CA GLY A 107 1.76 14.65 7.22
C GLY A 107 2.34 13.26 6.96
N VAL A 108 3.09 12.79 7.96
CA VAL A 108 3.80 11.50 7.98
C VAL A 108 3.73 10.79 9.34
N ASN A 109 2.97 11.32 10.30
CA ASN A 109 2.91 10.82 11.67
C ASN A 109 1.65 10.00 11.92
N ASN A 110 1.78 8.94 12.71
CA ASN A 110 0.64 8.13 13.12
C ASN A 110 -0.29 8.95 14.05
N THR A 111 -1.59 8.70 13.96
CA THR A 111 -2.60 9.35 14.81
C THR A 111 -2.81 8.59 16.12
N GLY A 112 -2.41 7.31 16.19
CA GLY A 112 -2.73 6.42 17.33
C GLY A 112 -4.23 6.10 17.45
N LEU A 113 -5.03 6.43 16.43
CA LEU A 113 -6.47 6.26 16.39
C LEU A 113 -6.87 5.54 15.10
N ALA A 114 -8.12 5.04 15.06
CA ALA A 114 -8.66 4.34 13.90
C ALA A 114 -8.54 5.16 12.60
N PHE A 115 -8.35 4.47 11.48
CA PHE A 115 -8.06 5.10 10.18
C PHE A 115 -9.19 6.01 9.64
N ASN A 116 -10.41 5.86 10.14
CA ASN A 116 -11.58 6.66 9.80
C ASN A 116 -11.98 7.63 10.93
N SER A 117 -11.10 7.90 11.90
CA SER A 117 -11.40 8.69 13.09
C SER A 117 -11.56 10.18 12.78
N VAL A 118 -12.77 10.71 12.97
CA VAL A 118 -13.04 12.16 12.94
C VAL A 118 -12.32 12.88 14.09
N MET A 119 -12.27 12.22 15.26
CA MET A 119 -11.59 12.74 16.45
C MET A 119 -10.10 13.01 16.19
N ALA A 120 -9.44 12.17 15.38
CA ALA A 120 -8.04 12.39 15.02
C ALA A 120 -7.84 13.72 14.29
N LEU A 121 -8.80 14.13 13.46
CA LEU A 121 -8.71 15.38 12.72
C LEU A 121 -8.92 16.60 13.63
N GLU A 122 -9.94 16.53 14.50
CA GLU A 122 -10.24 17.57 15.49
C GLU A 122 -9.08 17.82 16.46
N LEU A 123 -8.50 16.75 17.02
CA LEU A 123 -7.38 16.83 17.95
C LEU A 123 -6.11 17.43 17.32
N ASN A 124 -6.00 17.39 15.99
CA ASN A 124 -4.85 17.91 15.24
C ASN A 124 -5.20 19.19 14.45
N GLY A 125 -6.26 19.91 14.84
CA GLY A 125 -6.62 21.21 14.25
C GLY A 125 -6.86 21.13 12.74
N GLY A 126 -7.53 20.07 12.28
CA GLY A 126 -7.82 19.83 10.88
C GLY A 126 -6.72 19.10 10.10
N HIS A 127 -5.55 18.85 10.70
CA HIS A 127 -4.44 18.23 10.00
C HIS A 127 -4.60 16.69 9.95
N PRO A 128 -4.54 16.04 8.77
CA PRO A 128 -4.83 14.60 8.63
C PRO A 128 -3.73 13.66 9.16
N MET A 129 -2.53 14.20 9.42
CA MET A 129 -1.37 13.56 10.05
C MET A 129 -0.61 12.54 9.21
N ASN A 130 -1.26 11.73 8.36
CA ASN A 130 -0.57 10.86 7.40
C ASN A 130 -1.52 10.43 6.25
N PRO A 131 -0.99 10.03 5.08
CA PRO A 131 -1.79 9.61 3.92
C PRO A 131 -2.54 8.27 4.07
N MET A 132 -2.23 7.45 5.09
CA MET A 132 -2.77 6.09 5.18
C MET A 132 -4.15 6.05 5.86
N VAL A 133 -4.52 7.11 6.58
CA VAL A 133 -5.87 7.32 7.12
C VAL A 133 -6.79 7.98 6.09
N ASN A 134 -8.10 7.84 6.22
CA ASN A 134 -9.06 8.33 5.21
C ASN A 134 -8.98 9.84 4.99
N ALA A 135 -8.84 10.63 6.05
CA ALA A 135 -8.69 12.09 5.92
C ALA A 135 -7.44 12.47 5.12
N GLY A 136 -6.32 11.78 5.36
CA GLY A 136 -5.08 12.00 4.64
C GLY A 136 -5.14 11.54 3.20
N ALA A 137 -5.82 10.43 2.93
CA ALA A 137 -6.08 9.98 1.57
C ALA A 137 -6.93 10.99 0.79
N ILE A 138 -8.02 11.49 1.36
CA ILE A 138 -8.87 12.54 0.75
C ILE A 138 -8.04 13.81 0.48
N ALA A 139 -7.23 14.25 1.46
CA ALA A 139 -6.33 15.38 1.28
C ALA A 139 -5.26 15.13 0.20
N THR A 140 -4.78 13.89 0.07
CA THR A 140 -3.84 13.48 -0.98
C THR A 140 -4.50 13.48 -2.35
N THR A 141 -5.72 12.96 -2.46
CA THR A 141 -6.53 12.99 -3.69
C THR A 141 -6.76 14.42 -4.17
N ALA A 142 -7.01 15.36 -3.25
CA ALA A 142 -7.13 16.80 -3.58
C ALA A 142 -5.86 17.36 -4.25
N LEU A 143 -4.68 16.83 -3.92
CA LEU A 143 -3.40 17.25 -4.51
C LEU A 143 -3.16 16.69 -5.92
N MET A 144 -3.94 15.73 -6.38
CA MET A 144 -3.73 15.17 -7.73
C MET A 144 -3.84 16.26 -8.80
N THR A 145 -2.99 16.18 -9.82
CA THR A 145 -2.98 17.11 -10.94
C THR A 145 -4.23 16.97 -11.78
N GLY A 146 -4.76 18.07 -12.30
CA GLY A 146 -5.99 18.10 -13.10
C GLY A 146 -6.77 19.39 -12.80
N ALA A 147 -7.45 19.92 -13.81
CA ALA A 147 -8.27 21.13 -13.70
C ALA A 147 -9.57 20.88 -12.91
N ASP A 148 -10.12 19.67 -13.01
CA ASP A 148 -11.37 19.25 -12.38
C ASP A 148 -11.29 17.81 -11.81
N ALA A 149 -12.40 17.33 -11.27
CA ALA A 149 -12.51 16.01 -10.65
C ALA A 149 -12.28 14.86 -11.64
N ASP A 150 -12.75 14.97 -12.87
CA ASP A 150 -12.60 13.92 -13.88
C ASP A 150 -11.16 13.82 -14.37
N GLU A 151 -10.47 14.95 -14.61
CA GLU A 151 -9.05 14.93 -14.93
C GLU A 151 -8.20 14.36 -13.78
N LYS A 152 -8.52 14.70 -12.52
CA LYS A 152 -7.85 14.12 -11.35
C LYS A 152 -8.07 12.61 -11.27
N TRP A 153 -9.29 12.16 -11.53
CA TRP A 153 -9.63 10.73 -11.56
C TRP A 153 -8.81 9.99 -12.63
N GLU A 154 -8.77 10.50 -13.85
CA GLU A 154 -8.00 9.88 -14.94
C GLU A 154 -6.50 9.79 -14.59
N ARG A 155 -5.93 10.83 -13.99
CA ARG A 155 -4.52 10.80 -13.54
C ARG A 155 -4.26 9.75 -12.45
N ILE A 156 -5.22 9.53 -11.57
CA ILE A 156 -5.12 8.46 -10.56
C ILE A 156 -5.20 7.10 -11.23
N ARG A 157 -6.16 6.88 -12.13
CA ARG A 157 -6.34 5.62 -12.86
C ARG A 157 -5.11 5.28 -13.69
N ASP A 158 -4.57 6.23 -14.44
CA ASP A 158 -3.36 6.08 -15.24
C ASP A 158 -2.15 5.74 -14.36
N GLY A 159 -1.95 6.49 -13.27
CA GLY A 159 -0.82 6.28 -12.38
C GLY A 159 -0.87 4.93 -11.66
N LEU A 160 -2.04 4.51 -11.18
CA LEU A 160 -2.21 3.18 -10.57
C LEU A 160 -2.01 2.05 -11.60
N SER A 161 -2.47 2.26 -12.84
CA SER A 161 -2.23 1.33 -13.95
C SER A 161 -0.75 1.23 -14.32
N ALA A 162 -0.01 2.34 -14.30
CA ALA A 162 1.44 2.36 -14.53
C ALA A 162 2.19 1.58 -13.43
N PHE A 163 1.78 1.70 -12.15
CA PHE A 163 2.30 0.85 -11.09
C PHE A 163 2.01 -0.64 -11.32
N ALA A 164 0.81 -0.98 -11.80
CA ALA A 164 0.43 -2.37 -12.06
C ALA A 164 1.07 -2.95 -13.35
N GLY A 165 1.55 -2.08 -14.25
CA GLY A 165 2.05 -2.49 -15.57
C GLY A 165 0.95 -2.90 -16.55
N ARG A 166 -0.32 -2.61 -16.21
CA ARG A 166 -1.51 -2.87 -17.03
C ARG A 166 -2.63 -1.91 -16.67
N GLU A 167 -3.61 -1.74 -17.56
CA GLU A 167 -4.83 -1.00 -17.23
C GLU A 167 -5.61 -1.72 -16.11
N LEU A 168 -5.95 -0.96 -15.06
CA LEU A 168 -6.79 -1.45 -13.97
C LEU A 168 -8.26 -1.16 -14.27
N PRO A 169 -9.13 -2.19 -14.35
CA PRO A 169 -10.54 -1.97 -14.64
C PRO A 169 -11.25 -1.30 -13.46
N PHE A 170 -12.22 -0.44 -13.78
CA PHE A 170 -13.07 0.21 -12.80
C PHE A 170 -14.31 -0.64 -12.50
N ASP A 171 -14.58 -0.88 -11.22
CA ASP A 171 -15.73 -1.64 -10.76
C ASP A 171 -16.88 -0.70 -10.38
N ASP A 172 -17.80 -0.52 -11.33
CA ASP A 172 -18.97 0.34 -11.15
C ASP A 172 -19.90 -0.15 -10.03
N GLU A 173 -19.97 -1.47 -9.78
CA GLU A 173 -20.83 -2.03 -8.75
C GLU A 173 -20.27 -1.76 -7.35
N VAL A 174 -18.96 -1.97 -7.15
CA VAL A 174 -18.25 -1.60 -5.91
C VAL A 174 -18.41 -0.12 -5.64
N TYR A 175 -18.16 0.72 -6.64
CA TYR A 175 -18.27 2.17 -6.53
C TYR A 175 -19.67 2.60 -6.06
N HIS A 176 -20.74 2.12 -6.72
CA HIS A 176 -22.11 2.46 -6.34
C HIS A 176 -22.49 1.94 -4.94
N SER A 177 -21.92 0.81 -4.52
CA SER A 177 -22.11 0.25 -3.18
C SER A 177 -21.44 1.11 -2.10
N GLU A 178 -20.20 1.54 -2.34
CA GLU A 178 -19.48 2.46 -1.45
C GLU A 178 -20.14 3.83 -1.38
N MET A 179 -20.55 4.40 -2.51
CA MET A 179 -21.19 5.72 -2.55
C MET A 179 -22.47 5.81 -1.71
N LYS A 180 -23.19 4.70 -1.53
CA LYS A 180 -24.38 4.63 -0.67
C LYS A 180 -24.06 4.68 0.82
N THR A 181 -22.82 4.38 1.21
CA THR A 181 -22.41 4.21 2.62
C THR A 181 -21.25 5.14 3.04
N ASN A 182 -20.77 6.01 2.13
CA ASN A 182 -19.58 6.84 2.35
C ASN A 182 -19.79 8.11 3.20
N GLU A 183 -20.88 8.20 3.98
CA GLU A 183 -21.21 9.35 4.84
C GLU A 183 -20.05 9.80 5.74
N ARG A 184 -19.28 8.83 6.25
CA ARG A 184 -18.11 9.14 7.09
C ARG A 184 -16.99 9.82 6.31
N ASN A 185 -16.76 9.45 5.04
CA ASN A 185 -15.78 10.12 4.20
C ASN A 185 -16.27 11.51 3.79
N ARG A 186 -17.57 11.70 3.52
CA ARG A 186 -18.18 13.02 3.28
C ARG A 186 -17.99 13.95 4.49
N ALA A 187 -18.23 13.44 5.70
CA ALA A 187 -18.00 14.19 6.94
C ALA A 187 -16.52 14.60 7.09
N LEU A 188 -15.57 13.69 6.81
CA LEU A 188 -14.14 14.00 6.83
C LEU A 188 -13.76 15.06 5.79
N GLY A 189 -14.27 14.96 4.56
CA GLY A 189 -14.04 15.94 3.50
C GLY A 189 -14.52 17.33 3.90
N ARG A 190 -15.75 17.43 4.42
CA ARG A 190 -16.32 18.70 4.91
C ARG A 190 -15.53 19.28 6.08
N LEU A 191 -15.05 18.44 6.98
CA LEU A 191 -14.24 18.86 8.11
C LEU A 191 -12.85 19.37 7.67
N LEU A 192 -12.19 18.68 6.73
CA LEU A 192 -10.97 19.17 6.11
C LEU A 192 -11.19 20.54 5.47
N SER A 193 -12.29 20.72 4.73
CA SER A 193 -12.66 22.01 4.14
C SER A 193 -12.90 23.10 5.18
N SER A 194 -13.61 22.82 6.28
CA SER A 194 -13.87 23.83 7.32
C SER A 194 -12.59 24.30 8.02
N TYR A 195 -11.57 23.44 8.08
CA TYR A 195 -10.24 23.80 8.59
C TYR A 195 -9.31 24.43 7.53
N GLY A 196 -9.76 24.60 6.29
CA GLY A 196 -8.93 25.10 5.19
C GLY A 196 -7.82 24.13 4.77
N ARG A 197 -8.02 22.83 5.01
CA ARG A 197 -7.05 21.74 4.76
C ARG A 197 -7.37 20.92 3.52
N LEU A 198 -8.43 21.28 2.79
CA LEU A 198 -8.78 20.69 1.51
C LEU A 198 -8.79 21.77 0.43
N THR A 199 -8.21 21.46 -0.74
CA THR A 199 -8.29 22.31 -1.93
C THR A 199 -9.31 21.72 -2.89
N GLY A 200 -10.24 22.53 -3.38
CA GLY A 200 -11.35 22.08 -4.24
C GLY A 200 -12.64 21.82 -3.45
N ASP A 201 -13.68 21.35 -4.16
CA ASP A 201 -14.95 20.97 -3.55
C ASP A 201 -14.83 19.65 -2.79
N SER A 202 -15.35 19.58 -1.56
CA SER A 202 -15.18 18.38 -0.73
C SER A 202 -15.95 17.18 -1.25
N ASP A 203 -17.14 17.39 -1.81
CA ASP A 203 -17.98 16.28 -2.26
C ASP A 203 -17.40 15.70 -3.57
N GLU A 204 -16.87 16.54 -4.47
CA GLU A 204 -16.14 16.11 -5.67
C GLU A 204 -14.85 15.33 -5.33
N ILE A 205 -14.02 15.81 -4.40
CA ILE A 205 -12.80 15.09 -4.03
C ILE A 205 -13.10 13.76 -3.35
N VAL A 206 -14.13 13.70 -2.52
CA VAL A 206 -14.57 12.44 -1.89
C VAL A 206 -15.07 11.46 -2.96
N ASP A 207 -15.76 11.93 -4.00
CA ASP A 207 -16.16 11.11 -5.15
C ASP A 207 -14.96 10.47 -5.84
N VAL A 208 -13.95 11.28 -6.20
CA VAL A 208 -12.71 10.80 -6.84
C VAL A 208 -11.99 9.79 -5.96
N TYR A 209 -11.92 10.03 -4.64
CA TYR A 209 -11.34 9.07 -3.69
C TYR A 209 -12.15 7.77 -3.61
N THR A 210 -13.49 7.82 -3.70
CA THR A 210 -14.31 6.61 -3.76
C THR A 210 -14.09 5.85 -5.07
N ARG A 211 -13.96 6.54 -6.22
CA ARG A 211 -13.60 5.88 -7.50
C ARG A 211 -12.25 5.17 -7.43
N GLN A 212 -11.27 5.80 -6.78
CA GLN A 212 -9.93 5.24 -6.53
C GLN A 212 -9.99 3.90 -5.77
N CYS A 213 -10.88 3.75 -4.79
CA CYS A 213 -11.04 2.52 -4.04
C CYS A 213 -11.65 1.38 -4.88
N ALA A 214 -12.41 1.71 -5.93
CA ALA A 214 -13.17 0.78 -6.75
C ALA A 214 -12.42 0.26 -8.00
N LEU A 215 -11.11 0.51 -8.12
CA LEU A 215 -10.30 -0.15 -9.16
C LEU A 215 -10.04 -1.61 -8.79
N ASN A 216 -10.16 -2.53 -9.76
CA ASN A 216 -9.88 -3.95 -9.56
C ASN A 216 -8.41 -4.26 -9.80
N VAL A 217 -7.86 -5.09 -8.92
CA VAL A 217 -6.49 -5.58 -8.92
C VAL A 217 -6.49 -7.07 -8.55
N THR A 218 -5.36 -7.73 -8.75
CA THR A 218 -5.09 -9.09 -8.31
C THR A 218 -3.95 -9.09 -7.28
N ALA A 219 -3.70 -10.22 -6.60
CA ALA A 219 -2.54 -10.34 -5.71
C ALA A 219 -1.23 -10.18 -6.50
N HIS A 220 -1.21 -10.68 -7.74
CA HIS A 220 -0.14 -10.46 -8.70
C HIS A 220 0.08 -8.96 -8.98
N ASP A 221 -0.98 -8.21 -9.31
CA ASP A 221 -0.86 -6.76 -9.57
C ASP A 221 -0.30 -6.04 -8.36
N LEU A 222 -0.78 -6.35 -7.16
CA LEU A 222 -0.25 -5.78 -5.92
C LEU A 222 1.25 -6.04 -5.76
N ALA A 223 1.71 -7.24 -6.10
CA ALA A 223 3.13 -7.58 -6.07
C ALA A 223 3.93 -6.77 -7.11
N VAL A 224 3.44 -6.59 -8.34
CA VAL A 224 4.08 -5.75 -9.37
C VAL A 224 4.12 -4.27 -8.95
N MET A 225 3.01 -3.75 -8.44
CA MET A 225 2.91 -2.37 -7.93
C MET A 225 3.89 -2.14 -6.77
N GLY A 226 3.96 -3.08 -5.82
CA GLY A 226 4.91 -3.03 -4.72
C GLY A 226 6.36 -3.13 -5.20
N ALA A 227 6.66 -4.01 -6.15
CA ALA A 227 7.99 -4.21 -6.69
C ALA A 227 8.47 -2.99 -7.48
N THR A 228 7.56 -2.24 -8.11
CA THR A 228 7.86 -0.93 -8.70
C THR A 228 8.42 0.04 -7.65
N LEU A 229 7.84 0.10 -6.45
CA LEU A 229 8.39 0.91 -5.36
C LEU A 229 9.69 0.32 -4.79
N ALA A 230 9.83 -1.01 -4.80
CA ALA A 230 11.06 -1.67 -4.37
C ALA A 230 12.24 -1.35 -5.30
N ASP A 231 12.00 -1.23 -6.61
CA ASP A 231 12.99 -0.95 -7.66
C ASP A 231 13.14 0.55 -7.95
N GLY A 232 12.98 1.39 -6.93
CA GLY A 232 13.22 2.84 -7.06
C GLY A 232 12.29 3.53 -8.07
N GLY A 233 11.09 2.99 -8.25
CA GLY A 233 10.01 3.57 -9.04
C GLY A 233 9.98 3.12 -10.50
N VAL A 234 10.81 2.16 -10.88
CA VAL A 234 10.76 1.51 -12.19
C VAL A 234 9.89 0.27 -12.11
N ASN A 235 8.90 0.16 -12.98
CA ASN A 235 8.04 -1.01 -13.02
C ASN A 235 8.86 -2.21 -13.56
N PRO A 236 8.96 -3.32 -12.83
CA PRO A 236 9.87 -4.41 -13.17
C PRO A 236 9.40 -5.24 -14.38
N VAL A 237 8.13 -5.12 -14.77
CA VAL A 237 7.55 -5.81 -15.95
C VAL A 237 7.67 -4.94 -17.20
N THR A 238 7.37 -3.64 -17.10
CA THR A 238 7.34 -2.75 -18.27
C THR A 238 8.64 -1.98 -18.49
N GLY A 239 9.48 -1.84 -17.46
CA GLY A 239 10.69 -1.01 -17.47
C GLY A 239 10.41 0.50 -17.40
N GLU A 240 9.16 0.91 -17.25
CA GLU A 240 8.77 2.31 -17.18
C GLU A 240 9.07 2.91 -15.79
N ARG A 241 9.65 4.11 -15.75
CA ARG A 241 9.78 4.88 -14.51
C ARG A 241 8.46 5.58 -14.18
N VAL A 242 7.72 5.05 -13.19
CA VAL A 242 6.47 5.61 -12.69
C VAL A 242 6.72 6.79 -11.74
N VAL A 243 7.69 6.64 -10.83
CA VAL A 243 8.12 7.68 -9.88
C VAL A 243 9.63 7.66 -9.66
N SER A 244 10.18 8.68 -9.01
CA SER A 244 11.59 8.74 -8.63
C SER A 244 11.90 7.88 -7.39
N ALA A 245 13.17 7.50 -7.24
CA ALA A 245 13.62 6.70 -6.09
C ALA A 245 13.42 7.42 -4.74
N ASP A 246 13.56 8.75 -4.71
CA ASP A 246 13.27 9.55 -3.50
C ASP A 246 11.79 9.47 -3.10
N VAL A 247 10.88 9.49 -4.07
CA VAL A 247 9.44 9.31 -3.84
C VAL A 247 9.14 7.92 -3.29
N CYS A 248 9.82 6.88 -3.80
CA CYS A 248 9.69 5.52 -3.27
C CYS A 248 10.12 5.45 -1.81
N ARG A 249 11.29 6.02 -1.47
CA ARG A 249 11.77 6.09 -0.08
C ARG A 249 10.73 6.75 0.83
N ASP A 250 10.25 7.92 0.45
CA ASP A 250 9.33 8.71 1.29
C ASP A 250 7.99 7.99 1.47
N THR A 251 7.45 7.39 0.39
CA THR A 251 6.25 6.56 0.44
C THR A 251 6.42 5.36 1.37
N LEU A 252 7.49 4.58 1.17
CA LEU A 252 7.73 3.36 1.96
C LEU A 252 8.00 3.66 3.44
N ALA A 253 8.64 4.78 3.75
CA ALA A 253 8.85 5.21 5.14
C ALA A 253 7.53 5.49 5.87
N VAL A 254 6.58 6.15 5.22
CA VAL A 254 5.25 6.42 5.80
C VAL A 254 4.44 5.14 5.91
N VAL A 255 4.44 4.32 4.85
CA VAL A 255 3.71 3.05 4.82
C VAL A 255 4.20 2.10 5.91
N ALA A 256 5.51 2.07 6.21
CA ALA A 256 6.05 1.30 7.32
C ALA A 256 5.46 1.71 8.68
N ALA A 257 5.17 2.99 8.90
CA ALA A 257 4.70 3.50 10.18
C ALA A 257 3.16 3.48 10.34
N SER A 258 2.39 3.51 9.24
CA SER A 258 0.93 3.69 9.30
C SER A 258 0.10 2.86 8.31
N GLY A 259 0.69 1.88 7.62
CA GLY A 259 0.01 1.17 6.52
C GLY A 259 -0.97 0.05 6.90
N LEU A 260 -0.87 -0.55 8.09
CA LEU A 260 -1.74 -1.65 8.57
C LEU A 260 -2.71 -1.22 9.69
N TYR A 261 -3.41 -0.12 9.45
CA TYR A 261 -4.41 0.42 10.38
C TYR A 261 -3.82 0.56 11.80
N GLU A 262 -4.58 0.23 12.84
CA GLU A 262 -4.16 0.29 14.25
C GLU A 262 -3.02 -0.68 14.59
N ARG A 263 -2.76 -1.68 13.74
CA ARG A 263 -1.72 -2.71 13.94
C ARG A 263 -0.41 -2.44 13.21
N SER A 264 -0.23 -1.24 12.66
CA SER A 264 0.99 -0.89 11.90
C SER A 264 2.28 -1.11 12.70
N GLY A 265 2.28 -0.79 13.99
CA GLY A 265 3.45 -0.98 14.86
C GLY A 265 3.77 -2.46 15.14
N GLU A 266 2.75 -3.27 15.42
CA GLU A 266 2.89 -4.72 15.63
C GLU A 266 3.39 -5.41 14.36
N TRP A 267 2.83 -5.04 13.21
CA TRP A 267 3.27 -5.55 11.91
C TRP A 267 4.74 -5.24 11.64
N LEU A 268 5.15 -3.98 11.82
CA LEU A 268 6.53 -3.58 11.56
C LEU A 268 7.50 -4.31 12.51
N PHE A 269 7.09 -4.55 13.76
CA PHE A 269 7.89 -5.30 14.74
C PHE A 269 8.03 -6.79 14.36
N GLU A 270 6.94 -7.47 14.02
CA GLU A 270 6.94 -8.92 13.77
C GLU A 270 7.43 -9.30 12.36
N ILE A 271 7.07 -8.49 11.35
CA ILE A 271 7.27 -8.80 9.93
C ILE A 271 8.39 -7.96 9.32
N GLY A 272 8.57 -6.72 9.76
CA GLY A 272 9.68 -5.85 9.34
C GLY A 272 9.61 -5.34 7.91
N LEU A 273 8.39 -5.17 7.36
CA LEU A 273 8.15 -4.69 6.00
C LEU A 273 7.18 -3.50 5.97
N PRO A 274 7.43 -2.46 5.17
CA PRO A 274 6.38 -1.55 4.72
C PRO A 274 5.26 -2.34 4.05
N ALA A 275 4.03 -2.19 4.51
CA ALA A 275 2.89 -2.84 3.90
C ALA A 275 1.61 -2.00 3.99
N LYS A 276 0.67 -2.24 3.08
CA LYS A 276 -0.66 -1.62 3.10
C LYS A 276 -1.73 -2.68 2.91
N SER A 277 -2.72 -2.65 3.79
CA SER A 277 -3.90 -3.52 3.76
C SER A 277 -5.13 -2.82 3.15
N GLY A 278 -6.01 -3.61 2.55
CA GLY A 278 -7.33 -3.22 2.05
C GLY A 278 -8.42 -4.12 2.61
N VAL A 279 -9.57 -3.53 2.90
CA VAL A 279 -10.74 -4.22 3.49
C VAL A 279 -11.41 -5.23 2.56
N SER A 280 -11.00 -5.29 1.29
CA SER A 280 -11.34 -6.38 0.37
C SER A 280 -10.61 -7.68 0.70
N GLY A 281 -9.56 -7.63 1.52
CA GLY A 281 -8.73 -8.78 1.86
C GLY A 281 -7.34 -8.78 1.22
N GLY A 282 -6.99 -7.72 0.49
CA GLY A 282 -5.67 -7.54 -0.12
C GLY A 282 -4.63 -6.99 0.85
N ILE A 283 -3.37 -7.43 0.71
CA ILE A 283 -2.19 -6.82 1.33
C ILE A 283 -1.06 -6.76 0.31
N VAL A 284 -0.41 -5.59 0.21
CA VAL A 284 0.90 -5.44 -0.46
C VAL A 284 1.97 -5.20 0.59
N ALA A 285 3.10 -5.89 0.51
CA ALA A 285 4.26 -5.72 1.39
C ALA A 285 5.55 -5.61 0.57
N VAL A 286 6.35 -4.58 0.83
CA VAL A 286 7.46 -4.18 -0.04
C VAL A 286 8.79 -4.32 0.68
N SER A 287 9.79 -4.91 0.02
CA SER A 287 11.17 -4.98 0.49
C SER A 287 12.08 -4.21 -0.47
N PRO A 288 12.45 -2.95 -0.15
CA PRO A 288 13.32 -2.12 -0.98
C PRO A 288 14.53 -2.86 -1.57
N GLY A 289 14.73 -2.74 -2.87
CA GLY A 289 15.80 -3.38 -3.66
C GLY A 289 15.72 -4.91 -3.80
N LYS A 290 14.68 -5.56 -3.26
CA LYS A 290 14.41 -7.00 -3.45
C LYS A 290 13.19 -7.26 -4.30
N GLY A 291 12.07 -6.62 -3.99
CA GLY A 291 10.77 -6.90 -4.61
C GLY A 291 9.61 -6.65 -3.65
N ALA A 292 8.47 -7.26 -3.93
CA ALA A 292 7.29 -7.18 -3.08
C ALA A 292 6.47 -8.47 -3.11
N ALA A 293 5.67 -8.65 -2.05
CA ALA A 293 4.66 -9.67 -1.96
C ALA A 293 3.27 -9.03 -2.01
N GLY A 294 2.39 -9.60 -2.82
CA GLY A 294 0.97 -9.30 -2.86
C GLY A 294 0.18 -10.52 -2.41
N ALA A 295 -0.84 -10.34 -1.59
CA ALA A 295 -1.68 -11.44 -1.12
C ALA A 295 -3.14 -11.00 -1.03
N PHE A 296 -4.05 -11.95 -1.22
CA PHE A 296 -5.49 -11.73 -1.14
C PHE A 296 -6.17 -12.89 -0.42
N SER A 297 -6.97 -12.56 0.60
CA SER A 297 -7.93 -13.50 1.20
C SER A 297 -9.03 -12.69 1.91
N PRO A 298 -10.33 -12.89 1.62
CA PRO A 298 -11.40 -12.01 2.11
C PRO A 298 -11.61 -11.97 3.63
N ARG A 299 -11.23 -13.03 4.36
CA ARG A 299 -11.42 -13.06 5.82
C ARG A 299 -10.43 -12.14 6.54
N LEU A 300 -10.96 -11.17 7.26
CA LEU A 300 -10.23 -10.15 8.00
C LEU A 300 -10.20 -10.44 9.51
N ASP A 301 -9.15 -9.97 10.16
CA ASP A 301 -9.11 -9.82 11.62
C ASP A 301 -9.95 -8.62 12.10
N SER A 302 -9.99 -8.41 13.42
CA SER A 302 -10.73 -7.31 14.03
C SER A 302 -10.23 -5.91 13.66
N ALA A 303 -9.02 -5.78 13.12
CA ALA A 303 -8.44 -4.52 12.66
C ALA A 303 -8.67 -4.29 11.15
N GLY A 304 -9.33 -5.24 10.45
CA GLY A 304 -9.61 -5.15 9.02
C GLY A 304 -8.47 -5.65 8.13
N ASN A 305 -7.52 -6.42 8.66
CA ASN A 305 -6.41 -6.99 7.89
C ASN A 305 -6.68 -8.47 7.56
N SER A 306 -6.41 -8.88 6.33
CA SER A 306 -6.59 -10.28 5.91
C SER A 306 -5.72 -11.24 6.72
N VAL A 307 -6.33 -12.30 7.29
CA VAL A 307 -5.59 -13.21 8.19
C VAL A 307 -4.58 -14.07 7.45
N ARG A 308 -5.02 -14.78 6.40
CA ARG A 308 -4.12 -15.63 5.59
C ARG A 308 -3.03 -14.83 4.89
N ALA A 309 -3.35 -13.63 4.40
CA ALA A 309 -2.36 -12.74 3.79
C ALA A 309 -1.26 -12.35 4.78
N GLN A 310 -1.62 -11.96 6.02
CA GLN A 310 -0.65 -11.62 7.06
C GLN A 310 0.28 -12.81 7.38
N LEU A 311 -0.29 -14.00 7.56
CA LEU A 311 0.47 -15.22 7.88
C LEU A 311 1.44 -15.59 6.74
N ALA A 312 0.97 -15.60 5.50
CA ALA A 312 1.79 -15.97 4.35
C ALA A 312 2.90 -14.95 4.06
N ILE A 313 2.60 -13.66 4.11
CA ILE A 313 3.63 -12.61 3.96
C ILE A 313 4.63 -12.69 5.11
N GLY A 314 4.20 -12.98 6.34
CA GLY A 314 5.10 -13.15 7.48
C GLY A 314 6.03 -14.36 7.33
N HIS A 315 5.53 -15.46 6.78
CA HIS A 315 6.35 -16.61 6.39
C HIS A 315 7.39 -16.19 5.35
N LEU A 316 6.97 -15.59 4.23
CA LEU A 316 7.87 -15.16 3.16
C LEU A 316 8.91 -14.13 3.63
N SER A 317 8.52 -13.21 4.51
CA SER A 317 9.45 -12.23 5.08
C SER A 317 10.63 -12.89 5.76
N ARG A 318 10.38 -13.97 6.52
CA ARG A 318 11.43 -14.73 7.20
C ARG A 318 12.19 -15.66 6.25
N SER A 319 11.49 -16.40 5.38
CA SER A 319 12.12 -17.43 4.54
C SER A 319 12.91 -16.87 3.36
N LEU A 320 12.49 -15.73 2.80
CA LEU A 320 13.18 -15.02 1.71
C LEU A 320 14.10 -13.89 2.22
N GLY A 321 14.12 -13.66 3.54
CA GLY A 321 14.92 -12.61 4.18
C GLY A 321 14.51 -11.19 3.77
N LEU A 322 13.21 -10.93 3.65
CA LEU A 322 12.69 -9.63 3.21
C LEU A 322 12.73 -8.57 4.31
N ASN A 323 12.73 -8.99 5.58
CA ASN A 323 12.70 -8.11 6.76
C ASN A 323 13.85 -7.10 6.76
N LEU A 324 13.51 -5.80 6.82
CA LEU A 324 14.46 -4.69 6.73
C LEU A 324 15.35 -4.50 7.96
N PHE A 325 14.95 -5.07 9.09
CA PHE A 325 15.66 -4.95 10.38
C PHE A 325 16.42 -6.22 10.76
N ALA A 326 16.28 -7.29 9.98
CA ALA A 326 17.05 -8.51 10.16
C ALA A 326 18.51 -8.29 9.75
N SER A 327 19.44 -8.78 10.57
CA SER A 327 20.87 -8.75 10.26
C SER A 327 21.53 -10.08 10.62
N ALA A 328 22.62 -10.39 9.93
CA ALA A 328 23.45 -11.56 10.20
C ALA A 328 24.89 -11.11 10.46
N PRO A 329 25.66 -11.84 11.29
CA PRO A 329 27.09 -11.57 11.43
C PRO A 329 27.79 -11.61 10.07
N GLN A 330 28.57 -10.57 9.76
CA GLN A 330 29.43 -10.61 8.58
C GLN A 330 30.44 -11.75 8.76
N ALA A 331 30.49 -12.67 7.80
CA ALA A 331 31.55 -13.67 7.75
C ALA A 331 32.89 -12.94 7.72
N ARG A 332 33.68 -13.10 8.79
CA ARG A 332 35.05 -12.61 8.80
C ARG A 332 35.86 -13.63 8.03
N ASP A 333 36.11 -13.36 6.75
CA ASP A 333 37.28 -13.96 6.12
C ASP A 333 38.46 -13.60 7.02
N ALA A 334 39.19 -14.64 7.46
CA ALA A 334 40.38 -14.45 8.28
C ALA A 334 41.22 -13.39 7.58
N ARG A 335 41.35 -12.21 8.20
CA ARG A 335 42.20 -11.15 7.68
C ARG A 335 43.59 -11.76 7.59
N GLU A 336 43.98 -12.21 6.40
CA GLU A 336 45.36 -12.59 6.15
C GLU A 336 46.21 -11.37 6.51
N GLY A 337 47.17 -11.63 7.41
CA GLY A 337 48.02 -10.71 8.16
C GLY A 337 48.02 -9.23 7.75
N ARG A 338 47.64 -8.37 8.70
CA ARG A 338 48.26 -7.06 8.87
C ARG A 338 49.27 -7.14 10.00
#